data_AF-A0AAN4PZK5-F1
#
_entry.id   AF-A0AAN4PZK5-F1
#
_cell.length_a   1.000
_cell.length_b   1.000
_cell.length_c   1.000
_cell.angle_alpha   90.00
_cell.angle_beta   90.00
_cell.angle_gamma   90.00
#
_symmetry.space_group_name_H-M   'P 1'
#
loop_
_entity.id
_entity.type
_entity.pdbx_description
1 polymer ?
#
loop_
_entity_poly.entity_id
_entity_poly.type
_entity_poly.pdbx_seq_one_letter_code
_entity_poly.pdbx_strand_id
1 'polypeptide(L)' 'MGSKVCVFSTTFIKLPGAGGAKVPKWNRTANSEGGAVCTATSRATNFSTYAWAADFTMK' A
#
# COMPACT_ATOMS: atom_id res chain seq x y z
N MET A 1 27.39 -1.10 11.46
CA MET A 1 26.12 -0.45 11.86
C MET A 1 25.29 -0.30 10.59
N GLY A 2 24.12 -0.94 10.55
CA GLY A 2 23.33 -1.10 9.31
C GLY A 2 22.48 0.13 8.99
N SER A 3 22.30 0.39 7.69
CA SER A 3 21.39 1.41 7.18
C SER A 3 19.95 1.10 7.61
N LYS A 4 19.20 2.12 8.04
CA LYS A 4 17.75 2.01 8.23
C LYS A 4 17.11 1.86 6.85
N VAL A 5 16.28 0.82 6.66
CA VAL A 5 15.62 0.55 5.38
C VAL A 5 14.13 0.31 5.62
N CYS A 6 13.31 0.93 4.76
CA CYS A 6 11.87 0.68 4.66
C CYS A 6 11.56 0.11 3.28
N VAL A 7 10.98 -1.07 3.23
CA VAL A 7 10.48 -1.64 1.97
C VAL A 7 8.97 -1.52 1.96
N PHE A 8 8.46 -0.80 0.96
CA PHE A 8 7.03 -0.67 0.73
C PHE A 8 6.61 -1.40 -0.53
N SER A 9 5.65 -2.32 -0.40
CA SER A 9 5.11 -3.08 -1.53
C SER A 9 3.63 -2.82 -1.67
N THR A 10 3.18 -2.65 -2.91
CA THR A 10 1.77 -2.51 -3.25
C THR A 10 1.37 -3.46 -4.38
N THR A 11 0.19 -4.06 -4.25
CA THR A 11 -0.32 -4.97 -5.27
C THR A 11 -1.73 -4.56 -5.65
N PHE A 12 -1.94 -4.33 -6.96
CA PHE A 12 -3.25 -4.09 -7.55
C PHE A 12 -3.93 -5.42 -7.85
N ILE A 13 -5.01 -5.71 -7.13
CA ILE A 13 -5.79 -6.94 -7.34
C ILE A 13 -7.16 -6.54 -7.89
N LYS A 14 -7.47 -7.01 -9.11
CA LYS A 14 -8.82 -6.94 -9.69
C LYS A 14 -9.64 -8.10 -9.13
N LEU A 15 -10.23 -7.93 -7.96
CA LEU A 15 -11.14 -8.92 -7.40
C LEU A 15 -12.55 -8.74 -8.01
N PRO A 16 -13.24 -9.83 -8.38
CA PRO A 16 -14.67 -9.77 -8.62
C PRO A 16 -15.37 -9.47 -7.28
N GLY A 17 -15.98 -8.29 -7.18
CA GLY A 17 -16.86 -7.90 -6.10
C GLY A 17 -18.29 -8.39 -6.31
N ALA A 18 -19.16 -8.08 -5.35
CA ALA A 18 -20.58 -8.43 -5.43
C ALA A 18 -21.21 -7.91 -6.73
N GLY A 19 -21.96 -8.76 -7.43
CA GLY A 19 -22.61 -8.41 -8.70
C GLY A 19 -21.69 -8.33 -9.93
N GLY A 20 -20.45 -8.84 -9.85
CA GLY A 20 -19.52 -8.85 -11.00
C GLY A 20 -18.72 -7.56 -11.19
N ALA A 21 -18.86 -6.59 -10.29
CA ALA A 21 -18.09 -5.35 -10.31
C ALA A 21 -16.62 -5.61 -9.96
N LYS A 22 -15.67 -5.13 -10.77
CA LYS A 22 -14.24 -5.23 -10.47
C LYS A 22 -13.90 -4.22 -9.37
N VAL A 23 -13.68 -4.69 -8.14
CA VAL A 23 -13.29 -3.82 -7.04
C VAL A 23 -11.76 -3.78 -6.98
N PRO A 24 -11.12 -2.62 -7.26
CA PRO A 24 -9.69 -2.47 -7.07
C PRO A 24 -9.35 -2.61 -5.58
N LYS A 25 -8.61 -3.67 -5.24
CA LYS A 25 -8.04 -3.86 -3.92
C LYS A 25 -6.53 -3.61 -3.99
N TRP A 26 -6.05 -2.75 -3.12
CA TRP A 26 -4.63 -2.49 -2.95
C TRP A 26 -4.15 -3.18 -1.67
N ASN A 27 -3.39 -4.26 -1.81
CA ASN A 27 -2.63 -4.78 -0.68
C ASN A 27 -1.40 -3.88 -0.48
N ARG A 28 -1.10 -3.58 0.79
CA ARG A 28 -0.01 -2.68 1.18
C ARG A 28 0.74 -3.31 2.34
N THR A 29 2.06 -3.47 2.20
CA THR A 29 2.93 -3.99 3.25
C THR A 29 4.09 -3.04 3.45
N ALA A 30 4.43 -2.76 4.71
CA ALA A 30 5.59 -1.96 5.09
C ALA A 30 6.49 -2.83 5.96
N ASN A 31 7.69 -3.11 5.46
CA ASN A 31 8.69 -3.91 6.16
C ASN A 31 9.80 -2.98 6.65
N SER A 32 10.10 -3.07 7.95
CA SER A 32 11.12 -2.25 8.60
C SER A 32 12.37 -3.09 8.87
N GLU A 33 13.54 -2.59 8.47
CA GLU A 33 14.83 -3.23 8.67
C GLU A 33 15.83 -2.28 9.34
N GLY A 34 16.81 -2.85 10.06
CA GLY A 34 17.89 -2.05 10.69
C GLY A 34 17.41 -1.09 11.79
N GLY A 35 16.27 -1.37 12.44
CA GLY A 35 15.68 -0.50 13.45
C GLY A 35 14.99 0.75 12.89
N ALA A 36 14.58 0.72 11.62
CA ALA A 36 13.64 1.69 11.06
C ALA A 36 12.24 1.50 11.67
N VAL A 37 11.43 2.55 11.71
CA VAL A 37 9.98 2.46 11.95
C VAL A 37 9.28 2.98 10.72
N CYS A 38 8.66 2.07 9.96
CA CYS A 38 7.99 2.39 8.71
C CYS A 38 6.47 2.30 8.90
N THR A 39 5.76 3.38 8.57
CA THR A 39 4.30 3.41 8.56
C THR A 39 3.80 3.73 7.16
N ALA A 40 2.94 2.89 6.63
CA ALA A 40 2.24 3.11 5.37
C ALA A 40 0.76 3.39 5.63
N THR A 41 0.28 4.58 5.31
CA THR A 41 -1.12 4.97 5.50
C THR A 41 -1.82 5.09 4.16
N SER A 42 -2.97 4.43 4.03
CA SER A 42 -3.84 4.53 2.86
C SER A 42 -4.69 5.78 2.97
N ARG A 43 -4.72 6.66 1.96
CA ARG A 43 -5.65 7.81 1.96
C ARG A 43 -6.94 7.50 1.23
N ALA A 44 -6.86 7.43 -0.10
CA ALA A 44 -8.03 7.30 -0.97
C ALA A 44 -7.70 6.43 -2.18
N THR A 45 -8.70 5.70 -2.67
CA THR A 45 -8.65 4.96 -3.93
C THR A 45 -9.85 5.38 -4.77
N ASN A 46 -9.59 5.90 -5.97
CA ASN A 46 -10.62 6.21 -6.94
C ASN A 46 -11.02 4.90 -7.67
N PHE A 47 -12.28 4.52 -7.53
CA PHE A 47 -12.80 3.27 -8.09
C PHE A 47 -13.06 3.33 -9.61
N SER A 48 -13.20 4.54 -10.17
CA SER A 48 -13.44 4.75 -11.61
C SER A 48 -12.15 4.84 -12.41
N THR A 49 -11.11 5.49 -11.87
CA THR A 49 -9.81 5.67 -12.56
C THR A 49 -8.69 4.77 -12.04
N TYR A 50 -8.96 4.02 -10.97
CA TYR A 50 -7.97 3.22 -10.24
C TYR A 50 -6.81 4.00 -9.61
N ALA A 51 -6.86 5.34 -9.62
CA ALA A 51 -5.88 6.18 -8.95
C ALA A 51 -5.93 5.94 -7.44
N TRP A 52 -4.76 5.94 -6.79
CA TRP A 52 -4.68 5.76 -5.34
C TRP A 52 -3.60 6.68 -4.75
N ALA A 53 -3.78 7.02 -3.49
CA ALA A 53 -2.85 7.81 -2.70
C ALA A 53 -2.48 7.09 -1.41
N ALA A 54 -1.20 7.15 -1.04
CA ALA A 54 -0.69 6.67 0.23
C ALA A 54 0.46 7.56 0.72
N ASP A 55 0.63 7.58 2.03
CA ASP A 55 1.76 8.23 2.70
C ASP A 55 2.67 7.18 3.31
N PHE A 56 3.97 7.41 3.14
CA PHE A 56 5.02 6.61 3.76
C PHE A 56 5.77 7.50 4.74
N THR A 57 5.71 7.13 6.02
CA THR A 57 6.52 7.78 7.06
C THR A 57 7.61 6.82 7.48
N MET A 58 8.85 7.30 7.49
CA MET A 58 10.02 6.59 8.00
C MET A 58 10.62 7.38 9.16
N LYS A 59 10.86 6.69 10.28
CA LYS A 59 11.55 7.22 11.48
C LYS A 59 12.76 6.36 11.85
#